data_AF-A0A0C9XKE0-F1
#
_entry.id   AF-A0A0C9XKE0-F1
#
_cell.length_a   1.000
_cell.length_b   1.000
_cell.length_c   1.000
_cell.angle_alpha   90.00
_cell.angle_beta   90.00
_cell.angle_gamma   90.00
#
_symmetry.space_group_name_H-M   'P 1'
#
loop_
_entity.id
_entity.type
_entity.pdbx_description
1 polymer ?
#
loop_
_entity_poly.entity_id
_entity_poly.type
_entity_poly.pdbx_seq_one_letter_code
_entity_poly.pdbx_strand_id
1 'polypeptide(L)' 'AAAQRRTRPSRFSCPLCPQKFTTQRNLENHHNSHFGIKVHHCDRCNEDFSTKSSLVRHQK' A
#
# COMPACT_ATOMS: atom_id res chain seq x y z
N ALA A 1 2.93 33.00 13.48
CA ALA A 1 3.96 32.03 13.07
C ALA A 1 3.26 30.86 12.39
N ALA A 2 3.43 30.70 11.07
CA ALA A 2 2.78 29.62 10.32
C ALA A 2 3.41 28.28 10.73
N ALA A 3 2.60 27.38 11.31
CA ALA A 3 3.00 26.03 11.60
C ALA A 3 3.32 25.32 10.27
N GLN A 4 4.61 25.23 9.93
CA GLN A 4 5.07 24.48 8.78
C GLN A 4 4.77 23.01 9.04
N ARG A 5 3.70 22.49 8.42
CA ARG A 5 3.43 21.06 8.35
C ARG A 5 4.66 20.41 7.69
N ARG A 6 5.51 19.74 8.47
CA ARG A 6 6.56 18.87 7.92
C ARG A 6 5.86 17.69 7.24
N THR A 7 5.44 17.87 6.00
CA THR A 7 5.01 16.77 5.15
C THR A 7 6.24 15.97 4.80
N ARG A 8 6.23 14.67 5.13
CA ARG A 8 7.31 13.78 4.76
C ARG A 8 7.35 13.75 3.22
N PRO A 9 8.47 14.15 2.57
CA PRO A 9 8.51 14.22 1.12
C PRO A 9 8.25 12.82 0.55
N SER A 10 7.27 12.72 -0.36
CA SER A 10 6.98 11.50 -1.09
C SER A 10 8.10 11.27 -2.10
N ARG A 11 8.85 10.18 -1.94
CA ARG A 11 10.01 9.86 -2.81
C ARG A 11 9.67 8.86 -3.91
N PHE A 12 8.55 8.16 -3.78
CA PHE A 12 8.19 7.04 -4.66
C PHE A 12 6.92 7.40 -5.41
N SER A 13 6.94 7.38 -6.73
CA SER A 13 5.79 7.77 -7.57
C SER A 13 5.33 6.57 -8.39
N CYS A 14 4.02 6.42 -8.57
CA CYS A 14 3.47 5.38 -9.42
C CYS A 14 3.70 5.72 -10.90
N PRO A 15 4.16 4.77 -11.74
CA PRO A 15 4.30 5.02 -13.17
C PRO A 15 2.96 4.99 -13.93
N LEU A 16 1.91 4.44 -13.31
CA LEU A 16 0.59 4.24 -13.95
C LEU A 16 -0.44 5.31 -13.56
N CYS A 17 -0.18 6.08 -12.51
CA CYS A 17 -1.12 7.09 -12.01
C CYS A 17 -0.39 8.18 -11.20
N PRO A 18 -1.02 9.33 -10.90
CA PRO A 18 -0.36 10.45 -10.22
C PRO A 18 -0.12 10.24 -8.72
N GLN A 19 -0.36 9.04 -8.19
CA GLN A 19 -0.19 8.74 -6.76
C GLN A 19 1.29 8.70 -6.36
N LYS A 20 1.58 9.27 -5.17
CA LYS A 20 2.91 9.30 -4.59
C LYS A 20 2.91 8.76 -3.17
N PHE A 21 3.99 8.09 -2.83
CA PHE A 21 4.16 7.36 -1.59
C PHE A 21 5.44 7.80 -0.89
N THR A 22 5.42 7.75 0.43
CA THR A 22 6.56 8.07 1.29
C THR A 22 7.51 6.89 1.48
N THR A 23 7.05 5.67 1.17
CA THR A 23 7.81 4.42 1.29
C THR A 23 7.65 3.58 0.03
N GLN A 24 8.69 2.81 -0.31
CA GLN A 24 8.66 1.88 -1.44
C GLN A 24 7.61 0.77 -1.25
N ARG A 25 7.50 0.24 -0.03
CA ARG A 25 6.49 -0.79 0.30
C ARG A 25 5.06 -0.34 -0.04
N ASN A 26 4.72 0.91 0.23
CA ASN A 26 3.39 1.43 -0.08
C ASN A 26 3.20 1.59 -1.59
N LEU A 27 4.25 2.00 -2.32
CA LEU A 27 4.22 2.03 -3.78
C LEU A 27 4.04 0.63 -4.37
N GLU A 28 4.78 -0.39 -3.89
CA GLU A 28 4.65 -1.77 -4.36
C GLU A 28 3.25 -2.34 -4.12
N ASN A 29 2.71 -2.16 -2.92
CA ASN A 29 1.34 -2.58 -2.60
C ASN A 29 0.31 -1.88 -3.49
N HIS A 30 0.50 -0.59 -3.77
CA HIS A 30 -0.34 0.16 -4.69
C HIS A 30 -0.18 -0.32 -6.14
N HIS A 31 1.04 -0.59 -6.58
CA HIS A 31 1.32 -1.14 -7.91
C HIS A 31 0.57 -2.46 -8.12
N ASN A 32 0.63 -3.37 -7.13
CA ASN A 32 -0.12 -4.63 -7.16
C ASN A 32 -1.63 -4.42 -7.37
N SER A 33 -2.20 -3.33 -6.84
CA SER A 33 -3.63 -3.01 -7.04
C SER A 33 -4.01 -2.69 -8.49
N HIS A 34 -3.09 -2.15 -9.30
CA HIS A 34 -3.34 -1.92 -10.73
C HIS A 34 -3.53 -3.23 -11.50
N PHE A 35 -2.83 -4.28 -11.10
CA PHE A 35 -2.85 -5.58 -11.77
C PHE A 35 -3.75 -6.59 -11.05
N GLY A 36 -4.45 -6.17 -10.00
CA GLY A 36 -5.23 -7.07 -9.15
C GLY A 36 -4.40 -8.14 -8.45
N ILE A 37 -3.08 -7.94 -8.33
CA ILE A 37 -2.18 -8.89 -7.69
C ILE A 37 -2.46 -8.87 -6.19
N LYS A 38 -2.70 -10.05 -5.64
CA LYS A 38 -2.91 -10.27 -4.21
C LYS A 38 -1.83 -11.23 -3.73
N VAL A 39 -0.85 -10.67 -3.02
CA VAL A 39 0.36 -11.40 -2.58
C VAL A 39 0.23 -11.97 -1.17
N HIS A 40 -0.89 -11.71 -0.49
CA HIS A 40 -1.14 -12.13 0.88
C HIS A 40 -2.37 -13.02 0.94
N HIS A 41 -2.14 -14.31 1.15
CA HIS A 41 -3.18 -15.33 1.23
C HIS A 41 -3.54 -15.58 2.70
N CYS A 42 -4.81 -15.81 2.98
CA CYS A 42 -5.24 -16.31 4.28
C CYS A 42 -5.16 -17.84 4.30
N ASP A 43 -4.54 -18.42 5.33
CA ASP A 43 -4.44 -19.90 5.42
C ASP A 43 -5.73 -20.55 5.94
N ARG A 44 -6.68 -19.75 6.44
CA ARG A 44 -7.94 -20.23 7.04
C ARG A 44 -9.13 -20.12 6.10
N CYS A 45 -9.06 -19.26 5.09
CA CYS A 45 -10.11 -19.05 4.11
C CYS A 45 -9.48 -18.78 2.75
N ASN A 46 -10.23 -18.92 1.67
CA ASN A 46 -9.71 -18.72 0.31
C ASN A 46 -9.70 -17.23 -0.11
N GLU A 47 -9.49 -16.32 0.85
CA GLU A 47 -9.41 -14.88 0.59
C GLU A 47 -7.98 -14.40 0.46
N ASP A 48 -7.79 -13.60 -0.59
CA ASP A 48 -6.51 -13.02 -0.95
C ASP A 48 -6.55 -11.49 -0.78
N PHE A 49 -5.44 -10.92 -0.34
CA PHE A 49 -5.27 -9.51 -0.03
C PHE A 49 -4.07 -8.89 -0.74
N SER A 50 -4.22 -7.64 -1.18
CA SER A 50 -3.13 -6.87 -1.79
C SER A 50 -2.16 -6.26 -0.77
N THR A 51 -2.52 -6.24 0.53
CA THR A 51 -1.65 -5.69 1.59
C THR A 51 -1.60 -6.58 2.83
N LYS A 52 -0.44 -6.58 3.51
CA LYS A 52 -0.26 -7.34 4.75
C LYS A 52 -1.17 -6.84 5.87
N SER A 53 -1.37 -5.53 5.98
CA SER A 53 -2.22 -4.93 7.02
C SER A 53 -3.68 -5.35 6.88
N SER A 54 -4.20 -5.48 5.65
CA SER A 54 -5.55 -6.00 5.42
C SER A 54 -5.68 -7.48 5.81
N LEU A 55 -4.68 -8.32 5.47
CA LEU A 55 -4.67 -9.73 5.90
C LEU A 55 -4.64 -9.83 7.44
N VAL A 56 -3.74 -9.11 8.10
CA VAL A 56 -3.63 -9.13 9.57
C VAL A 56 -4.92 -8.65 10.23
N ARG A 57 -5.59 -7.64 9.69
CA ARG A 57 -6.89 -7.19 10.20
C ARG A 57 -7.98 -8.23 9.99
N HIS A 58 -7.95 -8.96 8.88
CA HIS A 58 -8.87 -10.05 8.61
C HIS A 58 -8.66 -11.25 9.56
N GLN A 59 -7.40 -11.53 9.93
CA GLN A 59 -7.05 -12.68 10.78
C GLN A 59 -7.24 -12.46 12.30
N LYS A 60 -7.38 -11.20 12.73
CA LYS A 60 -7.67 -10.85 14.13
C LYS A 60 -9.12 -11.14 14.47
#